data_AF-A0A416KPM1-F1
#
_entry.id   AF-A0A416KPM1-F1
#
_cell.length_a   1.000
_cell.length_b   1.000
_cell.length_c   1.000
_cell.angle_alpha   90.00
_cell.angle_beta   90.00
_cell.angle_gamma   90.00
#
_symmetry.space_group_name_H-M   'P 1'
#
loop_
_entity.id
_entity.type
_entity.pdbx_description
1 polymer ?
#
loop_
_entity_poly.entity_id
_entity_poly.type
_entity_poly.pdbx_seq_one_letter_code
_entity_poly.pdbx_strand_id
1 'polypeptide(L)' 'MEQLYLMPGQERCEKFRDPNGVPKVRYSYCSLHGALFHCVSRSVEEAQRLCEDWLVGQDRCYRN' A
#
# COMPACT_ATOMS: atom_id res chain seq x y z
N MET A 1 -15.49 10.93 8.50
CA MET A 1 -14.15 10.77 7.89
C MET A 1 -13.45 9.70 8.72
N GLU A 2 -13.61 8.42 8.36
CA GLU A 2 -12.90 7.33 9.04
C GLU A 2 -11.44 7.39 8.57
N GLN A 3 -10.65 8.26 9.20
CA GLN A 3 -9.20 8.16 9.17
C GLN A 3 -8.87 6.83 9.85
N LEU A 4 -8.72 5.80 9.03
CA LEU A 4 -8.10 4.54 9.40
C LEU A 4 -6.84 4.91 10.21
N TYR A 5 -6.83 4.57 11.50
CA TYR A 5 -5.79 4.90 12.49
C TYR A 5 -4.45 4.20 12.19
N LEU A 6 -4.01 4.19 10.94
CA LEU A 6 -2.69 3.74 10.59
C LEU A 6 -1.71 4.81 11.00
N MET A 7 -0.94 4.48 12.05
CA MET A 7 0.20 5.29 12.44
C MET A 7 1.13 5.47 11.24
N PRO A 8 1.82 6.62 11.13
CA PRO A 8 2.83 6.82 10.09
C PRO A 8 3.86 5.68 10.12
N GLY A 9 4.08 5.04 8.97
CA GLY A 9 4.92 3.85 8.83
C GLY A 9 4.21 2.51 9.03
N GLN A 10 2.90 2.50 9.27
CA GLN A 10 2.13 1.26 9.40
C GLN A 10 1.70 0.73 8.03
N GLU A 11 2.01 -0.55 7.78
CA GLU A 11 1.52 -1.31 6.63
C GLU A 11 0.39 -2.26 7.05
N ARG A 12 -0.59 -2.44 6.18
CA ARG A 12 -1.70 -3.37 6.36
C ARG A 12 -1.86 -4.22 5.11
N CYS A 13 -1.69 -5.52 5.27
CA CYS A 13 -1.91 -6.50 4.23
C CYS A 13 -3.17 -7.33 4.55
N GLU A 14 -4.13 -7.31 3.63
CA GLU A 14 -5.40 -8.02 3.78
C GLU A 14 -5.53 -9.01 2.62
N LYS A 15 -5.41 -10.31 2.95
CA LYS A 15 -5.55 -11.40 1.99
C LYS A 15 -7.05 -11.64 1.78
N PHE A 16 -7.54 -11.43 0.56
CA PHE A 16 -8.91 -11.72 0.19
C PHE A 16 -8.95 -12.62 -1.05
N ARG A 17 -10.04 -13.34 -1.23
CA ARG A 17 -10.30 -14.08 -2.47
C ARG A 17 -11.33 -13.32 -3.27
N ASP A 18 -11.02 -13.06 -4.53
CA ASP A 18 -12.01 -12.54 -5.47
C ASP A 18 -13.13 -13.56 -5.68
N PRO A 19 -14.31 -13.13 -6.16
CA PRO A 19 -15.40 -14.05 -6.56
C PRO A 19 -14.98 -15.09 -7.60
N ASN A 20 -13.85 -14.88 -8.29
CA ASN A 20 -13.26 -15.84 -9.23
C ASN A 20 -12.37 -16.91 -8.55
N GLY A 21 -12.27 -16.91 -7.22
CA GLY A 21 -11.41 -17.83 -6.45
C GLY A 21 -9.92 -17.49 -6.49
N VAL A 22 -9.52 -16.41 -7.17
CA VAL A 22 -8.13 -15.96 -7.25
C VAL A 22 -7.72 -15.34 -5.90
N PRO A 23 -6.60 -15.78 -5.29
CA PRO A 23 -6.06 -15.13 -4.11
C PRO A 23 -5.51 -13.75 -4.49
N LYS A 24 -5.97 -12.72 -3.79
CA LYS A 24 -5.43 -11.36 -3.87
C LYS A 24 -5.09 -10.83 -2.49
N VAL A 25 -4.25 -9.81 -2.50
CA VAL A 25 -3.76 -9.07 -1.34
C VAL A 25 -4.10 -7.62 -1.59
N ARG A 26 -4.87 -7.03 -0.68
CA ARG A 26 -4.98 -5.58 -0.55
C ARG A 26 -3.84 -5.13 0.34
N TYR A 27 -2.97 -4.31 -0.19
CA TYR A 27 -1.86 -3.72 0.54
C TYR A 27 -2.15 -2.24 0.71
N SER A 28 -2.16 -1.78 1.96
CA SER A 28 -2.34 -0.38 2.33
C SER A 28 -1.15 0.05 3.15
N TYR A 29 -0.45 1.08 2.71
CA TYR A 29 0.72 1.61 3.39
C TYR A 29 0.50 3.09 3.70
N CYS A 30 0.77 3.49 4.94
CA CYS A 30 0.74 4.89 5.36
C CYS A 30 2.17 5.39 5.48
N SER A 31 2.57 6.33 4.62
CA SER A 31 3.89 6.95 4.72
C SER A 31 4.00 7.82 5.97
N LEU A 32 5.24 8.07 6.39
CA LEU A 32 5.53 8.96 7.52
C LEU A 32 5.04 10.40 7.28
N HIS A 33 4.87 10.79 6.01
CA HIS A 33 4.40 12.11 5.61
C HIS A 33 2.87 12.19 5.50
N GLY A 34 2.14 11.12 5.89
CA GLY A 34 0.68 11.07 5.81
C GLY A 34 0.13 10.76 4.42
N ALA A 35 0.97 10.31 3.49
CA ALA A 35 0.52 9.84 2.19
C ALA A 35 0.09 8.37 2.28
N LEU A 36 -1.09 8.08 1.76
CA LEU A 36 -1.67 6.74 1.78
C LEU A 36 -1.48 6.08 0.42
N PHE A 37 -0.80 4.94 0.41
CA PHE A 37 -0.67 4.07 -0.74
C PHE A 37 -1.62 2.89 -0.59
N HIS A 38 -2.40 2.61 -1.63
CA HIS A 38 -3.27 1.44 -1.69
C HIS A 38 -3.03 0.71 -3.01
N CYS A 39 -2.65 -0.55 -2.94
CA CYS A 39 -2.55 -1.40 -4.13
C CYS A 39 -3.20 -2.76 -3.89
N VAL A 40 -3.64 -3.38 -4.98
CA VAL A 40 -4.23 -4.72 -4.96
C VAL A 40 -3.38 -5.59 -5.87
N SER A 41 -2.71 -6.57 -5.30
CA SER A 41 -1.87 -7.50 -6.04
C SER A 41 -2.25 -8.95 -5.75
N ARG A 42 -1.70 -9.89 -6.51
CA ARG A 42 -1.89 -11.33 -6.28
C ARG A 42 -1.01 -11.85 -5.14
N SER A 43 0.05 -11.13 -4.81
CA SER A 43 1.03 -11.49 -3.79
C SER A 43 1.48 -10.27 -2.98
N VAL A 44 1.92 -10.51 -1.74
CA VAL A 44 2.49 -9.47 -0.87
C VAL A 44 3.79 -8.91 -1.45
N GLU A 45 4.66 -9.76 -2.01
CA GLU A 45 5.97 -9.34 -2.56
C GLU A 45 5.82 -8.31 -3.70
N GLU A 46 4.91 -8.57 -4.66
CA GLU A 46 4.61 -7.63 -5.73
C GLU A 46 4.04 -6.31 -5.19
N ALA A 47 3.18 -6.39 -4.17
CA ALA A 47 2.61 -5.20 -3.53
C ALA A 47 3.67 -4.39 -2.78
N GLN A 48 4.59 -5.04 -2.09
CA GLN A 48 5.72 -4.41 -1.40
C GLN A 48 6.66 -3.73 -2.39
N ARG A 49 6.99 -4.38 -3.51
CA ARG A 49 7.85 -3.77 -4.54
C ARG A 49 7.23 -2.51 -5.14
N LEU A 50 5.90 -2.52 -5.36
CA LEU A 50 5.16 -1.33 -5.78
C LEU A 50 5.12 -0.23 -4.71
N CYS A 51 5.05 -0.62 -3.43
CA CYS A 51 5.13 0.33 -2.32
C CYS A 51 6.49 1.02 -2.27
N GLU A 52 7.58 0.27 -2.44
CA GLU A 52 8.95 0.79 -2.47
C GLU A 52 9.15 1.75 -3.66
N ASP A 53 8.71 1.35 -4.86
CA ASP A 53 8.77 2.20 -6.05
C ASP A 53 7.95 3.50 -5.87
N TRP A 54 6.75 3.38 -5.29
CA TRP A 54 5.91 4.53 -4.98
C TRP A 54 6.55 5.45 -3.93
N LEU A 55 7.20 4.91 -2.90
CA LEU A 55 7.92 5.70 -1.90
C LEU A 55 9.10 6.46 -2.51
N VAL A 56 9.88 5.80 -3.38
CA VAL A 56 10.98 6.43 -4.13
C VAL A 56 10.45 7.50 -5.08
N GLY A 57 9.29 7.26 -5.72
CA GLY A 57 8.61 8.25 -6.56
C GLY A 57 8.07 9.43 -5.76
N GLN A 58 7.51 9.20 -4.57
CA GLN A 58 7.06 10.23 -3.64
C GLN A 58 8.21 11.16 -3.21
N ASP A 59 9.37 10.60 -2.87
CA ASP A 59 10.57 11.38 -2.51
C ASP A 59 11.02 12.28 -3.67
N ARG A 60 10.96 11.76 -4.90
CA ARG A 60 11.29 12.52 -6.11
C ARG A 60 10.28 13.62 -6.44
N CYS A 61 8.98 13.39 -6.22
CA CYS A 61 7.94 14.37 -6.50
C CYS A 61 7.88 15.52 -5.48
N TYR A 62 8.40 15.34 -4.26
CA TYR A 62 8.44 16.40 -3.24
C TYR A 62 9.65 17.35 -3.37
N ARG A 63 10.53 17.14 -4.36
CA ARG A 63 11.77 17.89 -4.53
C ARG A 63 11.80 18.83 -5.75
N ASN A 64 10.65 19.14 -6.35
CA ASN A 64 10.55 20.08 -7.47
C ASN A 64 9.54 21.19 -7.23
#